data_AF-A0A7C9CZ22-F1
#
_entry.id   AF-A0A7C9CZ22-F1
#
_cell.length_a   1.000
_cell.length_b   1.000
_cell.length_c   1.000
_cell.angle_alpha   90.00
_cell.angle_beta   90.00
_cell.angle_gamma   90.00
#
_symmetry.space_group_name_H-M   'P 1'
#
loop_
_entity.id
_entity.type
_entity.pdbx_description
1 polymer ?
#
loop_
_entity_poly.entity_id
_entity_poly.type
_entity_poly.pdbx_seq_one_letter_code
_entity_poly.pdbx_strand_id
1 'polypeptide(L)'
;MASSSSSSAHHVRSASYPPKTNPMILKIEQQLKKLQELESSSTSPMQTISICLTGLAGLYKSVDQALNYLPHHNNAKNLAEQLVNGSLKLLEVCNASREVLSRLREAVGELR
;
A
#
# COMPACT_ATOMS: atom_id res chain seq x y z
N MET A 1 45.27 11.37 -30.82
CA MET A 1 44.65 11.02 -29.52
C MET A 1 43.45 11.93 -29.33
N ALA A 2 42.25 11.41 -29.46
CA ALA A 2 41.03 12.08 -29.02
C ALA A 2 40.14 10.98 -28.43
N SER A 3 40.13 10.92 -27.10
CA SER A 3 39.46 9.88 -26.33
C SER A 3 37.96 10.15 -26.32
N SER A 4 37.19 9.22 -26.87
CA SER A 4 35.73 9.21 -26.81
C SER A 4 35.28 9.06 -25.36
N SER A 5 34.72 10.10 -24.75
CA SER A 5 34.05 9.99 -23.45
C SER A 5 32.64 9.46 -23.66
N SER A 6 32.45 8.15 -23.53
CA SER A 6 31.11 7.54 -23.46
C SER A 6 30.46 7.93 -22.14
N SER A 7 29.49 8.85 -22.16
CA SER A 7 28.60 9.08 -21.04
C SER A 7 27.73 7.83 -20.85
N SER A 8 28.06 7.01 -19.86
CA SER A 8 27.16 5.94 -19.42
C SER A 8 25.95 6.60 -18.76
N ALA A 9 24.90 6.85 -19.56
CA ALA A 9 23.59 7.20 -19.05
C ALA A 9 23.17 6.10 -18.06
N HIS A 10 23.13 6.44 -16.78
CA HIS A 10 22.70 5.51 -15.73
C HIS A 10 21.20 5.29 -15.92
N HIS A 11 20.84 4.21 -16.60
CA HIS A 11 19.46 3.81 -16.78
C HIS A 11 18.94 3.31 -15.43
N VAL A 12 18.33 4.20 -14.65
CA VAL A 12 17.58 3.82 -13.45
C VAL A 12 16.39 2.98 -13.91
N ARG A 13 16.55 1.66 -13.88
CA ARG A 13 15.45 0.73 -14.11
C ARG A 13 14.61 0.69 -12.85
N SER A 14 13.34 1.08 -12.98
CA SER A 14 12.34 0.88 -11.93
C SER A 14 12.25 -0.61 -11.62
N ALA A 15 12.60 -0.99 -10.39
CA ALA A 15 12.37 -2.32 -9.89
C ALA A 15 10.89 -2.46 -9.54
N SER A 16 10.13 -3.20 -10.34
CA SER A 16 8.80 -3.64 -9.92
C SER A 16 8.99 -4.66 -8.79
N TYR A 17 8.51 -4.32 -7.60
CA TYR A 17 8.37 -5.34 -6.56
C TYR A 17 7.37 -6.38 -7.07
N PRO A 18 7.66 -7.69 -6.97
CA PRO A 18 6.65 -8.69 -7.25
C PRO A 18 5.41 -8.37 -6.40
N PRO A 19 4.20 -8.61 -6.92
CA PRO A 19 2.99 -8.39 -6.15
C PRO A 19 3.12 -9.17 -4.85
N LYS A 20 3.20 -8.44 -3.72
CA LYS A 20 3.20 -9.07 -2.39
C LYS A 20 1.82 -9.67 -2.22
N THR A 21 1.72 -10.98 -2.40
CA THR A 21 0.52 -11.73 -2.04
C THR A 21 0.31 -11.53 -0.54
N ASN A 22 -0.88 -11.05 -0.19
CA ASN A 22 -1.20 -10.79 1.21
C ASN A 22 -1.11 -12.13 1.96
N PRO A 23 -0.33 -12.23 3.06
CA PRO A 23 -0.17 -13.48 3.80
C PRO A 23 -1.50 -14.07 4.30
N MET A 24 -2.53 -13.24 4.50
CA MET A 24 -3.88 -13.69 4.81
C MET A 24 -4.58 -14.36 3.63
N ILE A 25 -4.39 -13.84 2.41
CA ILE A 25 -4.95 -14.44 1.20
C ILE A 25 -4.33 -15.83 0.97
N LEU A 26 -3.01 -15.94 1.12
CA LEU A 26 -2.32 -17.24 1.03
C LEU A 26 -2.83 -18.26 2.06
N LYS A 27 -3.08 -17.81 3.30
CA LYS A 27 -3.63 -18.67 4.35
C LYS A 27 -5.04 -19.16 4.00
N ILE A 28 -5.89 -18.29 3.46
CA ILE A 28 -7.25 -18.64 3.01
C ILE A 28 -7.20 -19.66 1.86
N GLU A 29 -6.35 -19.43 0.86
CA GLU A 29 -6.16 -20.35 -0.27
C GLU A 29 -5.68 -21.74 0.19
N GLN A 30 -4.72 -21.79 1.11
CA GLN A 30 -4.24 -23.04 1.69
C GLN A 30 -5.35 -23.80 2.43
N GLN A 31 -6.20 -23.10 3.18
CA GLN A 31 -7.33 -23.73 3.87
C GLN A 31 -8.37 -24.26 2.88
N LEU A 32 -8.67 -23.51 1.82
CA LEU A 32 -9.57 -23.97 0.74
C LEU A 32 -9.04 -25.23 0.07
N LYS A 33 -7.76 -25.26 -0.30
CA LYS A 33 -7.13 -26.42 -0.91
C LYS A 33 -7.21 -27.65 -0.02
N LYS A 34 -6.89 -27.49 1.27
CA LYS A 34 -6.99 -28.57 2.27
C LYS A 34 -8.42 -29.11 2.40
N LEU A 35 -9.43 -28.24 2.32
CA LEU A 35 -10.83 -28.67 2.38
C LEU A 35 -11.25 -29.47 1.16
N GLN A 36 -10.85 -29.05 -0.03
CA GLN A 36 -11.10 -29.81 -1.26
C GLN A 36 -10.46 -31.20 -1.22
N GLU A 37 -9.24 -31.32 -0.69
CA GLU A 37 -8.56 -32.60 -0.51
C GLU A 37 -9.30 -33.52 0.48
N LEU A 38 -9.76 -32.98 1.60
CA LEU A 38 -10.52 -33.74 2.62
C LEU A 38 -11.90 -34.17 2.12
N GLU A 39 -12.59 -33.30 1.38
CA GLU A 39 -13.87 -33.60 0.72
C GLU A 39 -13.70 -34.75 -0.28
N SER A 40 -12.67 -34.67 -1.14
CA SER A 40 -12.34 -35.69 -2.15
C SER A 40 -11.95 -37.04 -1.53
N SER A 41 -11.40 -37.03 -0.32
CA SER A 41 -11.03 -38.23 0.43
C SER A 41 -12.20 -38.83 1.24
N SER A 42 -13.35 -38.16 1.32
CA SER A 42 -14.47 -38.62 2.14
C SER A 42 -15.17 -39.83 1.51
N THR A 43 -15.53 -40.82 2.33
CA THR A 43 -16.12 -42.08 1.86
C THR A 43 -17.62 -42.17 2.12
N SER A 44 -18.20 -41.16 2.81
CA SER A 44 -19.64 -41.12 3.08
C SER A 44 -20.17 -39.68 3.07
N PRO A 45 -21.44 -39.47 2.68
CA PRO A 45 -22.05 -38.14 2.66
C PRO A 45 -22.03 -37.43 4.01
N MET A 46 -22.20 -38.18 5.11
CA MET A 46 -22.19 -37.62 6.46
C MET A 46 -20.80 -37.11 6.86
N GLN A 47 -19.75 -37.82 6.45
CA GLN A 47 -18.36 -37.39 6.63
C GLN A 47 -18.08 -36.13 5.80
N THR A 48 -18.53 -36.09 4.54
CA THR A 48 -18.42 -34.91 3.67
C THR A 48 -19.08 -33.69 4.31
N ILE A 49 -20.33 -33.83 4.77
CA ILE A 49 -21.09 -32.74 5.42
C ILE A 49 -20.34 -32.23 6.66
N SER A 50 -19.83 -33.13 7.50
CA SER A 50 -19.07 -32.75 8.70
C SER A 50 -17.78 -32.01 8.36
N ILE A 51 -17.05 -32.46 7.32
CA ILE A 51 -15.82 -31.80 6.84
C ILE A 51 -16.14 -30.40 6.32
N CYS A 52 -17.17 -30.27 5.47
CA CYS A 52 -17.57 -29.00 4.87
C CYS A 52 -18.01 -27.99 5.92
N LEU A 53 -18.84 -28.38 6.90
CA LEU A 53 -19.30 -27.49 7.97
C LEU A 53 -18.14 -27.01 8.87
N THR A 54 -17.25 -27.92 9.25
CA THR A 54 -16.08 -27.60 10.07
C THR A 54 -15.12 -26.70 9.30
N GLY A 55 -14.92 -26.99 8.01
CA GLY A 55 -14.11 -26.21 7.10
C GLY A 55 -14.63 -24.80 6.90
N LEU A 56 -15.93 -24.66 6.69
CA LEU A 56 -16.60 -23.37 6.51
C LEU A 56 -16.43 -22.49 7.74
N ALA A 57 -16.59 -23.04 8.94
CA ALA A 57 -16.36 -22.30 10.19
C ALA A 57 -14.89 -21.81 10.31
N GLY A 58 -13.94 -22.66 9.96
CA GLY A 58 -12.51 -22.29 9.93
C GLY A 58 -12.19 -21.21 8.89
N LEU A 59 -12.77 -21.33 7.70
CA LEU A 59 -12.62 -20.37 6.61
C LEU A 59 -13.21 -19.01 6.99
N TYR A 60 -14.40 -19.00 7.59
CA TYR A 60 -15.05 -17.78 8.06
C TYR A 60 -14.17 -17.04 9.07
N LYS A 61 -13.58 -17.76 10.04
CA LYS A 61 -12.63 -17.18 10.99
C LYS A 61 -11.37 -16.60 10.32
N SER A 62 -10.84 -17.26 9.29
CA SER A 62 -9.69 -16.77 8.54
C SER A 62 -10.02 -15.50 7.74
N VAL A 63 -11.22 -15.42 7.16
CA VAL A 63 -11.71 -14.23 6.45
C VAL A 63 -11.94 -13.08 7.43
N ASP A 64 -12.57 -13.33 8.57
CA ASP A 64 -12.80 -12.34 9.62
C ASP A 64 -11.47 -11.74 10.13
N GLN A 65 -10.48 -12.59 10.39
CA GLN A 65 -9.12 -12.15 10.70
C GLN A 65 -8.56 -11.27 9.57
N ALA A 66 -8.65 -11.71 8.32
CA ALA A 66 -8.13 -10.95 7.18
C ALA A 66 -8.77 -9.56 7.07
N LEU A 67 -10.08 -9.46 7.26
CA LEU A 67 -10.83 -8.20 7.26
C LEU A 67 -10.41 -7.27 8.40
N ASN A 68 -10.08 -7.82 9.58
CA ASN A 68 -9.57 -7.04 10.70
C ASN A 68 -8.14 -6.49 10.46
N TYR A 69 -7.36 -7.12 9.59
CA TYR A 69 -6.02 -6.64 9.18
C TYR A 69 -6.03 -5.74 7.95
N LEU A 70 -7.14 -5.66 7.20
CA LEU A 70 -7.26 -4.62 6.20
C LEU A 70 -7.10 -3.28 6.93
N PRO A 71 -6.21 -2.38 6.47
CA PRO A 71 -6.21 -1.04 7.00
C PRO A 71 -7.64 -0.55 6.78
N HIS A 72 -8.38 -0.35 7.88
CA HIS A 72 -9.71 0.22 7.80
C HIS A 72 -9.61 1.38 6.82
N HIS A 73 -10.56 1.49 5.91
CA HIS A 73 -10.59 2.56 4.91
C HIS A 73 -10.37 3.97 5.52
N ASN A 74 -10.57 4.07 6.85
CA ASN A 74 -10.17 5.17 7.71
C ASN A 74 -8.67 5.50 7.77
N ASN A 75 -7.76 4.51 7.81
CA ASN A 75 -6.31 4.74 7.90
C ASN A 75 -5.73 5.33 6.62
N ALA A 76 -6.16 4.85 5.45
CA ALA A 76 -5.74 5.43 4.17
C ALA A 76 -6.26 6.85 4.00
N LYS A 77 -7.52 7.10 4.38
CA LYS A 77 -8.12 8.43 4.40
C LYS A 77 -7.39 9.36 5.38
N ASN A 78 -7.09 8.88 6.59
CA ASN A 78 -6.39 9.66 7.60
C ASN A 78 -4.94 10.00 7.18
N LEU A 79 -4.21 9.06 6.57
CA LEU A 79 -2.89 9.33 6.01
C LEU A 79 -2.95 10.36 4.87
N ALA A 80 -3.95 10.25 3.98
CA ALA A 80 -4.15 11.22 2.91
C ALA A 80 -4.50 12.61 3.48
N GLU A 81 -5.38 12.70 4.47
CA GLU A 81 -5.71 13.95 5.17
C GLU A 81 -4.50 14.57 5.86
N GLN A 82 -3.68 13.77 6.55
CA GLN A 82 -2.44 14.25 7.18
C GLN A 82 -1.45 14.78 6.13
N LEU A 83 -1.30 14.09 5.00
CA LEU A 83 -0.42 14.52 3.90
C LEU A 83 -0.90 15.83 3.28
N VAL A 84 -2.21 15.97 3.03
CA VAL A 84 -2.82 17.20 2.49
C VAL A 84 -2.61 18.35 3.46
N ASN A 85 -2.90 18.15 4.75
CA ASN A 85 -2.72 19.17 5.78
C ASN A 85 -1.24 19.60 5.91
N GLY A 86 -0.30 18.66 5.86
CA GLY A 86 1.13 18.97 5.86
C GLY A 86 1.55 19.78 4.64
N SER A 87 1.03 19.44 3.47
CA SER A 87 1.32 20.13 2.20
C SER A 87 0.76 21.57 2.20
N LEU A 88 -0.43 21.77 2.76
CA LEU A 88 -1.05 23.09 2.90
C LEU A 88 -0.21 24.01 3.80
N LYS A 89 0.24 23.53 4.95
CA LYS A 89 1.11 24.28 5.86
C LYS A 89 2.43 24.68 5.19
N LEU A 90 3.01 23.78 4.39
CA LEU A 90 4.22 24.11 3.63
C LEU A 90 3.95 25.21 2.61
N LEU A 91 2.81 25.16 1.92
CA LEU A 91 2.40 26.19 0.96
C LEU A 91 2.22 27.55 1.65
N GLU A 92 1.62 27.59 2.84
CA GLU A 92 1.50 28.80 3.65
C GLU A 92 2.86 29.41 4.00
N VAL A 93 3.83 28.59 4.43
CA VAL A 93 5.20 29.03 4.72
C VAL A 93 5.89 29.56 3.45
N CYS A 94 5.75 28.88 2.33
CA CYS A 94 6.29 29.32 1.05
C CYS A 94 5.67 30.64 0.59
N ASN A 95 4.37 30.82 0.82
CA ASN A 95 3.67 32.07 0.50
C ASN A 95 4.17 33.23 1.37
N ALA A 96 4.28 33.02 2.70
CA ALA A 96 4.83 34.01 3.61
C ALA A 96 6.28 34.38 3.25
N SER A 97 7.10 33.39 2.89
CA SER A 97 8.48 33.61 2.44
C SER A 97 8.55 34.46 1.17
N ARG A 98 7.63 34.23 0.21
CA ARG A 98 7.51 35.02 -1.01
C ARG A 98 7.14 36.47 -0.72
N GLU A 99 6.21 36.70 0.21
CA GLU A 99 5.78 38.04 0.60
C GLU A 99 6.94 38.82 1.25
N VAL A 100 7.68 38.20 2.16
CA VAL A 100 8.87 38.80 2.77
C VAL A 100 9.91 39.17 1.72
N LEU A 101 10.16 38.27 0.75
CA LEU A 101 11.08 38.55 -0.37
C LEU A 101 10.59 39.71 -1.25
N SER A 102 9.27 39.82 -1.49
CA SER A 102 8.70 40.94 -2.26
C SER A 102 8.97 42.27 -1.57
N ARG A 103 8.66 42.36 -0.27
CA ARG A 103 8.88 43.56 0.53
C ARG A 103 10.35 43.95 0.58
N LEU A 104 11.25 42.98 0.67
CA LEU A 104 12.69 43.23 0.62
C LEU A 104 13.11 43.80 -0.74
N ARG A 105 12.60 43.25 -1.84
CA ARG A 105 12.88 43.76 -3.20
C ARG A 105 12.38 45.18 -3.40
N GLU A 106 11.17 45.48 -2.93
CA GLU A 106 10.60 46.83 -2.95
C GLU A 106 11.48 47.80 -2.15
N ALA A 107 11.84 47.45 -0.91
CA ALA A 107 12.70 48.29 -0.08
C ALA A 107 14.08 48.58 -0.73
N VAL A 108 14.70 47.58 -1.36
CA VAL A 108 15.96 47.77 -2.11
C VAL A 108 15.76 48.61 -3.37
N GLY A 109 14.60 48.53 -4.02
CA GLY A 109 14.25 49.36 -5.17
C GLY A 109 14.01 50.82 -4.79
N GLU A 110 13.38 51.09 -3.65
CA GLU A 110 13.13 52.43 -3.09
C GLU A 110 14.39 53.08 -2.49
N LEU A 111 15.43 52.30 -2.19
CA LEU A 111 16.73 52.78 -1.70
C LEU A 111 17.68 53.25 -2.82
N ARG A 112 17.17 53.35 -4.06
CA ARG A 112 17.92 53.76 -5.26
C ARG A 112 17.49 55.13 -5.74
#